data_AF-A0A6A5W103-F1
#
_entry.id   AF-A0A6A5W103-F1
#
_cell.length_a   1.000
_cell.length_b   1.000
_cell.length_c   1.000
_cell.angle_alpha   90.00
_cell.angle_beta   90.00
_cell.angle_gamma   90.00
#
_symmetry.space_group_name_H-M   'P 1'
#
loop_
_entity.id
_entity.type
_entity.pdbx_description
1 polymer ?
#
loop_
_entity_poly.entity_id
_entity_poly.type
_entity_poly.pdbx_seq_one_letter_code
_entity_poly.pdbx_strand_id
1 'polypeptide(L)' 'TWLNLLRYAQEVFSTQDTRRFVLGFTLCGSMMRAIGSMAFEINENSKIFVLVMLGYLWMSEEELGFDPTIMENNGRYTE' A
#
# COMPACT_ATOMS: atom_id res chain seq x y z
N THR A 1 3.92 16.11 1.86
CA THR A 1 3.82 14.69 2.31
C THR A 1 2.61 14.00 1.71
N TRP A 2 1.38 14.48 1.94
CA TRP A 2 0.16 13.87 1.36
C TRP A 2 0.09 13.90 -0.17
N LEU A 3 0.57 14.98 -0.81
CA LEU A 3 0.65 15.07 -2.27
C LEU A 3 1.55 13.98 -2.88
N ASN A 4 2.62 13.59 -2.19
CA ASN A 4 3.51 12.52 -2.65
C ASN A 4 2.81 11.16 -2.56
N LEU A 5 2.10 10.89 -1.46
CA LEU A 5 1.30 9.66 -1.34
C LEU A 5 0.24 9.57 -2.44
N LEU A 6 -0.48 10.66 -2.71
CA LEU A 6 -1.48 10.70 -3.77
C LEU A 6 -0.86 10.42 -5.14
N ARG A 7 0.31 11.01 -5.42
CA ARG A 7 1.04 10.76 -6.67
C ARG A 7 1.44 9.28 -6.80
N TYR A 8 2.03 8.69 -5.77
CA TYR A 8 2.39 7.27 -5.81
C TYR A 8 1.16 6.36 -5.91
N ALA A 9 0.07 6.70 -5.24
CA ALA A 9 -1.18 5.96 -5.37
C ALA A 9 -1.70 6.01 -6.82
N GLN A 10 -1.68 7.19 -7.46
CA GLN A 10 -2.05 7.32 -8.88
C GLN A 10 -1.15 6.48 -9.79
N GLU A 11 0.16 6.48 -9.57
CA GLU A 11 1.10 5.65 -10.33
C GLU A 11 0.77 4.15 -10.16
N VAL A 12 0.45 3.70 -8.96
CA VAL A 12 0.01 2.31 -8.71
C VAL A 12 -1.31 2.01 -9.41
N PHE A 13 -2.34 2.83 -9.27
CA PHE A 13 -3.63 2.59 -9.93
C PHE A 13 -3.52 2.63 -11.46
N SER A 14 -2.61 3.42 -12.01
CA SER A 14 -2.38 3.47 -13.46
C SER A 14 -1.67 2.24 -14.03
N THR A 15 -0.94 1.51 -13.19
CA THR A 15 -0.15 0.32 -13.58
C THR A 15 -0.77 -1.00 -13.13
N GLN A 16 -1.69 -0.95 -12.17
CA GLN A 16 -2.38 -2.10 -11.59
C GLN A 16 -3.87 -1.78 -11.57
N ASP A 17 -4.51 -1.98 -12.71
CA ASP A 17 -5.92 -1.72 -13.01
C ASP A 17 -6.88 -2.54 -12.13
N THR A 18 -6.40 -3.65 -11.60
CA THR A 18 -7.14 -4.52 -10.67
C THR A 18 -7.18 -3.99 -9.23
N ARG A 19 -6.55 -2.86 -8.88
CA ARG A 19 -6.59 -2.33 -7.50
C ARG A 19 -7.82 -1.46 -7.18
N ARG A 20 -8.47 -1.73 -6.05
CA ARG A 20 -9.54 -0.91 -5.43
C ARG A 20 -9.00 0.15 -4.47
N PHE A 21 -7.95 -0.18 -3.72
CA PHE A 21 -7.29 0.73 -2.79
C PHE A 21 -5.79 0.41 -2.68
N VAL A 22 -5.04 1.33 -2.08
CA VAL A 22 -3.61 1.17 -1.80
C VAL A 22 -3.35 1.50 -0.35
N LEU A 23 -2.72 0.56 0.37
CA LEU A 23 -2.20 0.80 1.71
C LEU A 23 -0.90 1.60 1.61
N GLY A 24 -0.76 2.62 2.45
CA GLY A 24 0.38 3.52 2.39
C GLY A 24 0.77 4.09 3.73
N PHE A 25 2.05 4.39 3.85
CA PHE A 25 2.63 5.11 4.98
C PHE A 25 3.73 6.05 4.49
N THR A 26 4.11 6.98 5.35
CA THR A 26 5.19 7.93 5.09
C THR A 26 6.34 7.65 6.04
N LEU A 27 7.56 7.76 5.52
CA LEU A 27 8.80 7.73 6.29
C LEU A 27 9.45 9.11 6.21
N CYS A 28 9.66 9.75 7.35
CA CYS A 28 10.40 11.00 7.49
C CYS A 28 11.57 10.75 8.43
N GLY A 29 12.71 10.32 7.88
CA GLY A 29 13.78 9.74 8.67
C GLY A 29 13.32 8.45 9.35
N SER A 30 13.47 8.36 10.67
CA SER A 30 12.99 7.23 11.47
C SER A 30 11.53 7.37 11.93
N MET A 31 10.84 8.45 11.56
CA MET A 31 9.42 8.63 11.89
C MET A 31 8.54 7.99 10.83
N MET A 32 7.69 7.05 11.24
CA MET A 32 6.70 6.40 10.37
C MET A 32 5.29 6.87 10.70
N ARG A 33 4.45 7.08 9.68
CA ARG A 33 3.02 7.38 9.84
C ARG A 33 2.20 6.68 8.77
N ALA A 34 1.26 5.83 9.16
CA ALA A 34 0.24 5.28 8.26
C ALA A 34 -0.92 6.27 8.10
N ILE A 35 -1.66 6.18 7.00
CA ILE A 35 -2.83 7.05 6.77
C ILE A 35 -3.86 6.80 7.86
N GLY A 36 -4.30 7.86 8.56
CA GLY A 36 -5.24 7.74 9.67
C GLY A 36 -4.64 7.26 11.00
N SER A 37 -3.33 6.97 11.06
CA SER A 37 -2.65 6.59 12.31
C SER A 37 -1.91 7.75 12.96
N MET A 38 -1.62 7.60 14.26
CA MET A 38 -0.56 8.37 14.90
C MET A 38 0.80 7.97 14.31
N ALA A 39 1.72 8.92 14.24
CA ALA A 39 3.09 8.63 13.85
C ALA A 39 3.86 8.02 15.02
N PHE A 40 4.85 7.19 14.74
CA PHE A 40 5.76 6.63 15.75
C PHE A 40 7.21 6.64 15.27
N GLU A 41 8.13 6.70 16.22
CA GLU A 41 9.57 6.59 15.96
C GLU A 41 9.95 5.10 15.89
N ILE A 42 10.56 4.70 14.77
CA ILE A 42 10.85 3.29 14.44
C ILE A 42 11.90 2.68 15.36
N ASN A 43 12.95 3.41 15.74
CA ASN A 43 14.00 2.88 16.59
C ASN A 43 13.51 2.62 18.03
N GLU A 44 12.62 3.48 18.54
CA GLU A 44 11.94 3.30 19.82
C GLU A 44 10.90 2.19 19.77
N ASN A 45 10.21 2.04 18.63
CA ASN A 45 9.10 1.10 18.45
C ASN A 45 9.38 0.08 17.33
N SER A 46 10.60 -0.46 17.29
CA SER A 46 11.08 -1.30 16.17
C SER A 46 10.25 -2.56 15.97
N LYS A 47 9.71 -3.12 17.05
CA LYS A 47 8.76 -4.25 16.98
C LYS A 47 7.51 -3.90 16.18
N ILE A 48 6.95 -2.70 16.36
CA ILE A 48 5.76 -2.26 15.61
C ILE A 48 6.10 -2.13 14.14
N PHE A 49 7.26 -1.56 13.80
CA PHE A 49 7.72 -1.48 12.42
C PHE A 49 7.82 -2.86 11.77
N VAL A 50 8.47 -3.82 12.43
CA VAL A 50 8.61 -5.20 11.92
C VAL A 50 7.24 -5.87 11.77
N LEU A 51 6.33 -5.68 12.72
CA LEU A 51 4.96 -6.22 12.64
C LEU A 51 4.17 -5.62 11.48
N VAL A 52 4.32 -4.32 11.20
CA VAL A 52 3.69 -3.70 10.03
C VAL A 52 4.23 -4.36 8.75
N MET A 53 5.55 -4.47 8.60
CA MET A 53 6.14 -5.11 7.41
C MET A 53 5.72 -6.58 7.26
N LEU A 54 5.69 -7.34 8.35
CA LEU A 54 5.16 -8.71 8.35
C LEU A 54 3.68 -8.75 7.95
N GLY A 55 2.88 -7.79 8.40
CA GLY A 55 1.49 -7.63 7.98
C GLY A 55 1.37 -7.50 6.46
N TYR A 56 2.11 -6.59 5.84
CA TYR A 56 2.12 -6.45 4.38
C TYR A 56 2.56 -7.72 3.66
N LEU A 57 3.53 -8.46 4.22
CA LEU A 57 4.04 -9.70 3.61
C LEU A 57 3.04 -10.87 3.68
N TRP A 58 2.20 -10.90 4.72
CA TRP A 58 1.23 -11.98 4.93
C TRP A 58 -0.17 -11.68 4.39
N MET A 59 -0.45 -10.43 4.05
CA MET A 59 -1.74 -10.05 3.46
C MET A 59 -1.97 -10.74 2.12
N SER A 60 -3.20 -11.19 1.89
CA SER A 60 -3.64 -11.66 0.58
C SER A 60 -3.67 -10.51 -0.44
N GLU A 61 -3.77 -10.83 -1.73
CA GLU A 61 -3.95 -9.81 -2.77
C GLU A 61 -5.18 -8.94 -2.49
N GLU A 62 -6.28 -9.55 -2.04
CA GLU A 62 -7.53 -8.84 -1.72
C GLU A 62 -7.33 -7.87 -0.53
N GLU A 63 -6.58 -8.29 0.49
CA GLU A 63 -6.24 -7.44 1.65
C GLU A 63 -5.27 -6.32 1.27
N LEU A 64 -4.40 -6.56 0.29
CA LEU A 64 -3.56 -5.53 -0.34
C LEU A 64 -4.37 -4.62 -1.27
N GLY A 65 -5.65 -4.91 -1.49
CA GLY A 65 -6.59 -4.08 -2.22
C GLY A 65 -6.78 -4.45 -3.69
N PHE A 66 -6.34 -5.63 -4.12
CA PHE A 66 -6.72 -6.16 -5.43
C PHE A 66 -8.20 -6.59 -5.46
N ASP A 67 -8.82 -6.42 -6.62
CA ASP A 67 -10.17 -6.85 -6.92
C ASP A 67 -10.14 -8.27 -7.51
N PRO A 68 -10.58 -9.30 -6.78
CA PRO A 68 -10.58 -10.66 -7.29
C PRO A 68 -11.60 -10.88 -8.44
N THR A 69 -12.53 -9.95 -8.64
CA THR A 69 -13.55 -10.01 -9.70
C THR A 69 -13.07 -9.41 -11.02
N ILE A 70 -12.00 -8.60 -10.99
CA ILE A 70 -11.34 -8.07 -12.18
C ILE A 70 -10.22 -9.04 -12.52
N MET A 71 -10.54 -10.06 -13.31
CA MET A 71 -9.53 -10.97 -13.83
C MET A 71 -8.76 -10.29 -14.96
N GLU A 72 -7.43 -10.30 -14.88
CA GLU A 72 -6.59 -10.10 -16.07
C GLU A 72 -6.99 -11.17 -17.09
N ASN A 73 -7.67 -10.77 -18.15
CA ASN A 73 -8.05 -11.66 -19.22
C ASN A 73 -6.80 -11.99 -20.05
N ASN A 74 -5.88 -12.81 -19.53
CA ASN A 74 -4.72 -13.42 -20.21
C ASN A 74 -4.22 -12.70 -21.50
N GLY A 75 -3.99 -11.38 -21.46
CA GLY A 75 -3.51 -10.60 -22.59
C GLY A 75 -4.48 -10.32 -23.76
N ARG A 76 -5.80 -10.24 -23.56
CA ARG A 76 -6.71 -9.68 -24.58
C ARG A 76 -7.47 -8.47 -24.07
N TYR A 77 -6.89 -7.30 -24.37
CA TYR A 77 -7.67 -6.10 -24.60
C TYR A 77 -8.61 -6.36 -25.79
N THR A 78 -9.88 -6.54 -25.50
CA THR A 78 -11.01 -6.26 -26.39
C THR A 78 -11.88 -5.33 -25.56
N GLU A 79 -12.02 -4.05 -25.88
CA GLU A 79 -12.40 -3.46 -27.18
C GLU A 79 -11.47 -2.35 -27.68
#